data_AF-A0A9J9QA35-F1
#
_entry.id   AF-A0A9J9QA35-F1
#
_cell.length_a   1.000
_cell.length_b   1.000
_cell.length_c   1.000
_cell.angle_alpha   90.00
_cell.angle_beta   90.00
_cell.angle_gamma   90.00
#
_symmetry.space_group_name_H-M   'P 1'
#
loop_
_entity.id
_entity.type
_entity.pdbx_description
1 polymer ?
#
loop_
_entity_poly.entity_id
_entity_poly.type
_entity_poly.pdbx_seq_one_letter_code
_entity_poly.pdbx_strand_id
1 'polypeptide(L)'
;MVAFAITSCLFAMLEKQNAERVGNYVVTPLTKTTNVGVTASVSIRRGMYDRIFRFLPSFPCDAQAVQYALAQGRRMVLHNQLG
;
A
#
# COMPACT_ATOMS: atom_id res chain seq x y z
N MET A 1 15.13 16.05 -17.02
CA MET A 1 14.76 15.40 -15.73
C MET A 1 13.24 15.41 -15.51
N VAL A 2 12.43 14.91 -16.46
CA VAL A 2 10.95 14.83 -16.30
C VAL A 2 10.42 13.42 -16.60
N ALA A 3 11.14 12.65 -17.43
CA ALA A 3 10.75 11.28 -17.79
C ALA A 3 10.78 10.27 -16.62
N PHE A 4 11.65 10.46 -15.62
CA PHE A 4 11.80 9.50 -14.50
C PHE A 4 10.59 9.47 -13.55
N ALA A 5 9.88 10.60 -13.39
CA ALA A 5 8.72 10.68 -12.50
C ALA A 5 7.48 10.01 -13.12
N ILE A 6 7.28 10.16 -14.43
CA ILE A 6 6.12 9.60 -15.15
C ILE A 6 6.21 8.06 -15.19
N THR A 7 7.42 7.51 -15.40
CA THR A 7 7.65 6.07 -15.37
C THR A 7 7.34 5.48 -13.98
N SER A 8 7.66 6.18 -12.89
CA SER A 8 7.46 5.65 -11.53
C SER A 8 5.99 5.55 -11.12
N CYS A 9 5.11 6.42 -11.62
CA CYS A 9 3.68 6.37 -11.29
C CYS A 9 2.94 5.35 -12.15
N LEU A 10 3.34 5.17 -13.42
CA LEU A 10 2.78 4.13 -14.29
C LEU A 10 3.25 2.71 -13.93
N PHE A 11 4.50 2.55 -13.47
CA PHE A 11 5.09 1.25 -13.14
C PHE A 11 4.42 0.58 -11.92
N ALA A 12 3.95 1.37 -10.94
CA ALA A 12 3.23 0.84 -9.78
C ALA A 12 1.84 0.27 -10.12
N MET A 13 1.23 0.70 -11.24
CA MET A 13 -0.03 0.11 -11.71
C MET A 13 0.18 -1.28 -12.35
N LEU A 14 1.38 -1.55 -12.88
CA LEU A 14 1.72 -2.77 -13.60
C LEU A 14 2.42 -3.83 -12.72
N GLU A 15 3.08 -3.40 -11.64
CA GLU A 15 3.67 -4.30 -10.65
C GLU A 15 2.58 -4.83 -9.71
N LYS A 16 2.14 -6.05 -10.03
CA LYS A 16 1.56 -7.04 -9.13
C LYS A 16 1.85 -6.69 -7.67
N GLN A 17 0.83 -6.18 -6.96
CA GLN A 17 0.88 -5.75 -5.56
C GLN A 17 1.81 -6.63 -4.74
N ASN A 18 3.03 -6.16 -4.49
CA ASN A 18 4.09 -6.97 -3.90
C ASN A 18 3.76 -7.19 -2.43
N ALA A 19 3.08 -8.31 -2.17
CA ALA A 19 2.65 -8.70 -0.84
C ALA A 19 3.89 -9.00 0.01
N GLU A 20 4.07 -8.22 1.06
CA GLU A 20 5.21 -8.32 1.94
C GLU A 20 4.88 -9.16 3.17
N ARG A 21 5.75 -10.11 3.52
CA ARG A 21 5.55 -10.92 4.72
C ARG A 21 6.27 -10.29 5.92
N VAL A 22 5.49 -9.88 6.92
CA VAL A 22 5.97 -9.33 8.19
C VAL A 22 5.65 -10.35 9.29
N GLY A 23 6.61 -11.23 9.58
CA GLY A 23 6.41 -12.34 10.51
C GLY A 23 5.29 -13.30 10.06
N ASN A 24 4.22 -13.37 10.87
CA ASN A 24 3.05 -14.22 10.60
C ASN A 24 1.95 -13.51 9.79
N TYR A 25 2.19 -12.27 9.38
CA TYR A 25 1.24 -11.46 8.63
C TYR A 25 1.73 -11.24 7.20
N VAL A 26 0.80 -11.29 6.25
CA VAL A 26 1.04 -10.89 4.86
C VAL A 26 0.41 -9.52 4.66
N VAL A 27 1.23 -8.53 4.35
CA VAL A 27 0.89 -7.13 4.17
C VAL A 27 0.87 -6.84 2.68
N THR A 28 -0.32 -6.72 2.11
CA THR A 28 -0.51 -6.43 0.68
C THR A 28 -0.92 -4.96 0.53
N PRO A 29 -0.10 -4.12 -0.10
CA PRO A 29 -0.46 -2.74 -0.37
C PRO A 29 -1.51 -2.69 -1.49
N LEU A 30 -2.52 -1.86 -1.27
CA LEU A 30 -3.64 -1.63 -2.18
C LEU A 30 -3.65 -0.14 -2.51
N THR A 31 -3.62 0.22 -3.80
CA THR A 31 -3.85 1.60 -4.22
C THR A 31 -5.14 1.70 -5.00
N LYS A 32 -5.82 2.83 -4.84
CA LYS A 32 -7.02 3.14 -5.61
C LYS A 32 -6.96 4.57 -6.11
N THR A 33 -6.83 4.70 -7.42
CA THR A 33 -6.92 5.98 -8.13
C THR A 33 -8.34 6.50 -8.09
N THR A 34 -8.49 7.75 -7.64
CA THR A 34 -9.77 8.46 -7.50
C THR A 34 -9.66 9.81 -8.20
N ASN A 35 -10.77 10.51 -8.44
CA ASN A 35 -10.79 11.82 -9.11
C ASN A 35 -9.95 12.90 -8.41
N VAL A 36 -9.64 12.73 -7.12
CA VAL A 36 -8.87 13.65 -6.28
C VAL A 36 -7.42 13.20 -6.03
N GLY A 37 -7.01 12.05 -6.59
CA GLY A 37 -5.68 11.45 -6.38
C GLY A 37 -5.73 9.96 -6.04
N VAL A 38 -4.59 9.39 -5.70
CA VAL A 38 -4.43 7.98 -5.36
C VAL A 38 -4.57 7.77 -3.86
N THR A 39 -5.52 6.95 -3.45
CA THR A 39 -5.68 6.55 -2.05
C THR A 39 -4.86 5.31 -1.74
N ALA A 40 -4.20 5.32 -0.58
CA ALA A 40 -3.47 4.18 -0.06
C ALA A 40 -4.37 3.32 0.83
N SER A 41 -4.27 2.01 0.72
CA SER A 41 -4.89 1.03 1.60
C SER A 41 -3.93 -0.15 1.79
N VAL A 42 -4.11 -0.94 2.83
CA VAL A 42 -3.30 -2.13 3.06
C VAL A 42 -4.19 -3.27 3.53
N SER A 43 -4.05 -4.44 2.92
CA SER A 43 -4.64 -5.68 3.39
C SER A 43 -3.61 -6.42 4.24
N ILE A 44 -3.95 -6.70 5.49
CA ILE A 44 -3.11 -7.45 6.41
C ILE A 44 -3.81 -8.78 6.66
N ARG A 45 -3.23 -9.84 6.11
CA ARG A 45 -3.76 -11.19 6.19
C ARG A 45 -3.00 -12.01 7.23
N ARG A 46 -3.74 -12.69 8.10
CA ARG A 46 -3.23 -13.68 9.07
C ARG A 46 -3.97 -15.00 8.85
N GLY A 47 -3.39 -15.90 8.05
CA GLY A 47 -4.02 -17.18 7.71
C GLY A 47 -5.25 -16.99 6.82
N MET A 48 -6.45 -17.28 7.33
CA MET A 48 -7.72 -17.16 6.61
C MET A 48 -8.34 -15.76 6.70
N TYR A 49 -7.99 -14.97 7.71
CA TYR A 49 -8.58 -13.66 7.94
C TYR A 49 -7.75 -12.56 7.30
N ASP A 50 -8.38 -11.68 6.53
CA ASP A 50 -7.81 -10.43 6.07
C ASP A 50 -8.42 -9.23 6.80
N ARG A 51 -7.61 -8.20 7.03
CA ARG A 51 -8.05 -6.90 7.54
C ARG A 51 -7.56 -5.83 6.59
N ILE A 52 -8.49 -5.06 6.04
CA ILE A 52 -8.16 -3.98 5.12
C ILE A 52 -8.23 -2.65 5.88
N PHE A 53 -7.11 -1.94 5.90
CA PHE A 53 -7.01 -0.59 6.46
C PHE A 53 -6.91 0.41 5.32
N ARG A 54 -7.85 1.35 5.25
CA ARG A 54 -7.82 2.43 4.27
C ARG A 54 -7.28 3.70 4.92
N PHE A 55 -6.30 4.31 4.27
CA PHE A 55 -5.69 5.53 4.76
C PHE A 55 -6.40 6.76 4.16
N LEU A 56 -6.49 7.82 4.95
CA LEU A 56 -7.05 9.11 4.53
C LEU A 56 -6.19 9.91 3.54
N PRO A 57 -4.84 9.98 3.64
CA PRO A 57 -4.06 10.77 2.69
C PRO A 57 -4.19 10.24 1.27
N SER A 58 -4.45 11.17 0.34
CA SER A 58 -4.32 10.94 -1.09
C SER A 58 -2.93 11.36 -1.57
N PHE A 59 -2.40 10.62 -2.54
CA PHE A 59 -1.09 10.82 -3.13
C PHE A 59 -1.25 11.16 -4.61
N PRO A 60 -0.35 11.98 -5.17
CA PRO A 60 -0.34 12.24 -6.61
C PRO A 60 0.09 11.02 -7.43
N CYS A 61 0.76 10.04 -6.82
CA CYS A 61 1.31 8.86 -7.50
C CYS A 61 1.10 7.56 -6.73
N ASP A 62 0.85 6.48 -7.47
CA ASP A 62 0.69 5.12 -6.93
C ASP A 62 1.92 4.65 -6.15
N ALA A 63 3.14 4.90 -6.63
CA ALA A 63 4.36 4.50 -5.94
C ALA A 63 4.44 5.06 -4.50
N GLN A 64 4.04 6.32 -4.30
CA GLN A 64 4.01 6.94 -2.97
C GLN A 64 2.93 6.30 -2.09
N ALA A 65 1.76 6.04 -2.66
CA ALA A 65 0.67 5.37 -1.96
C ALA A 65 1.04 3.93 -1.55
N VAL A 66 1.74 3.17 -2.42
CA VAL A 66 2.25 1.82 -2.13
C VAL A 66 3.29 1.86 -1.01
N GLN A 67 4.30 2.73 -1.11
CA GLN A 67 5.34 2.86 -0.08
C GLN A 67 4.73 3.25 1.27
N TYR A 68 3.78 4.18 1.26
CA TYR A 68 3.06 4.58 2.46
C TYR A 68 2.24 3.42 3.06
N ALA A 69 1.49 2.69 2.23
CA ALA A 69 0.69 1.55 2.67
C ALA A 69 1.55 0.44 3.30
N LEU A 70 2.71 0.13 2.71
CA LEU A 70 3.66 -0.85 3.26
C LEU A 70 4.26 -0.38 4.58
N ALA A 71 4.75 0.85 4.64
CA ALA A 71 5.33 1.41 5.86
C ALA A 71 4.33 1.41 7.02
N GLN A 72 3.09 1.82 6.75
CA GLN A 72 2.02 1.80 7.75
C GLN A 72 1.59 0.37 8.11
N GLY A 73 1.46 -0.53 7.13
CA GLY A 73 1.13 -1.93 7.37
C GLY A 73 2.16 -2.64 8.24
N ARG A 74 3.46 -2.44 7.96
CA ARG A 74 4.57 -2.92 8.80
C ARG A 74 4.44 -2.41 10.23
N ARG A 75 4.25 -1.09 10.39
CA ARG A 75 4.10 -0.46 11.70
C ARG A 75 2.90 -1.03 12.46
N MET A 76 1.76 -1.23 11.80
CA MET A 76 0.57 -1.82 12.40
C MET A 76 0.81 -3.24 12.91
N VAL A 77 1.49 -4.07 12.11
CA VAL A 77 1.87 -5.44 12.51
C VAL A 77 2.83 -5.42 13.70
N LEU A 78 3.88 -4.60 13.64
CA LEU A 78 4.92 -4.52 14.68
C LEU A 78 4.38 -4.00 16.02
N HIS A 79 3.45 -3.04 15.98
CA HIS A 79 2.82 -2.48 17.18
C HIS A 79 1.54 -3.20 17.60
N ASN A 80 1.20 -4.33 16.96
CA ASN A 80 -0.05 -5.06 17.19
C ASN A 80 -1.31 -4.18 17.12
N GLN A 81 -1.33 -3.16 16.27
CA GLN A 81 -2.44 -2.21 16.09
C GLN A 81 -3.53 -2.77 15.17
N LEU A 82 -3.64 -4.10 15.10
CA LEU A 82 -4.51 -4.75 14.13
C LEU A 82 -5.95 -4.87 14.62
N GLY A 83 -6.22 -4.74 15.92
CA GLY A 83 -7.54 -4.79 16.57
C GLY A 83 -7.85 -6.13 17.25
#